data_AF-A0A6B1FFR4-F1
#
_entry.id   AF-A0A6B1FFR4-F1
#
_cell.length_a   1.000
_cell.length_b   1.000
_cell.length_c   1.000
_cell.angle_alpha   90.00
_cell.angle_beta   90.00
_cell.angle_gamma   90.00
#
_symmetry.space_group_name_H-M   'P 1'
#
loop_
_entity.id
_entity.type
_entity.pdbx_description
1 polymer ?
#
loop_
_entity_poly.entity_id
_entity_poly.type
_entity_poly.pdbx_seq_one_letter_code
_entity_poly.pdbx_strand_id
1 'polypeptide(L)'
;MAKQEPIERARDELFSHIHRCGVLNADAADQDVWMTETVEYLAERYPDLGVTDLARLKKVGLQFCQPVISRLKRSRSTDETPVEDVATPEAETLTGTGEALLGEPREA
;
A
#
# COMPACT_ATOMS: atom_id res chain seq x y z
N MET A 1 -0.73 39.97 17.05
CA MET A 1 -1.24 38.62 16.75
C MET A 1 -0.31 38.01 15.73
N ALA A 2 0.32 36.87 16.04
CA ALA A 2 1.17 36.18 15.07
C ALA A 2 0.31 35.86 13.84
N LYS A 3 0.67 36.44 12.69
CA LYS A 3 0.04 36.14 11.42
C LYS A 3 0.53 34.73 11.08
N GLN A 4 -0.32 33.73 11.30
CA GLN A 4 -0.04 32.36 10.86
C GLN A 4 0.32 32.43 9.38
N GLU A 5 1.46 31.86 9.01
CA GLU A 5 1.90 31.87 7.62
C GLU A 5 0.85 31.14 6.77
N PRO A 6 0.61 31.57 5.52
CA PRO A 6 -0.47 31.00 4.70
C PRO A 6 -0.38 29.47 4.57
N ILE A 7 0.85 28.93 4.57
CA ILE A 7 1.13 27.50 4.59
C ILE A 7 0.64 26.77 5.85
N GLU A 8 0.72 27.40 7.02
CA GLU A 8 0.28 26.80 8.28
C GLU A 8 -1.24 26.67 8.30
N ARG A 9 -1.93 27.71 7.85
CA ARG A 9 -3.39 27.71 7.73
C ARG A 9 -3.88 26.69 6.70
N ALA A 10 -3.23 26.60 5.54
CA ALA A 10 -3.55 25.60 4.52
C ALA A 10 -3.34 24.16 5.03
N ARG A 11 -2.26 23.93 5.79
CA ARG A 11 -1.98 22.62 6.41
C ARG A 11 -3.06 22.23 7.42
N ASP A 12 -3.44 23.14 8.30
CA ASP A 12 -4.46 22.86 9.32
C ASP A 12 -5.84 22.60 8.67
N GLU A 13 -6.16 23.32 7.58
CA GLU A 13 -7.36 23.09 6.77
C GLU A 13 -7.34 21.72 6.06
N LEU A 14 -6.19 21.31 5.51
CA LEU A 14 -6.00 19.98 4.92
C LEU A 14 -6.29 18.87 5.94
N PHE A 15 -5.71 18.95 7.13
CA PHE A 15 -5.93 17.94 8.18
C PHE A 15 -7.38 17.93 8.67
N SER A 16 -8.03 19.10 8.69
CA SER A 16 -9.45 19.18 9.00
C SER A 16 -10.31 18.42 7.96
N HIS A 17 -9.99 18.51 6.67
CA HIS A 17 -10.66 17.75 5.61
C HIS A 17 -10.39 16.25 5.72
N ILE A 18 -9.14 15.85 5.96
CA ILE A 18 -8.75 14.44 6.16
C ILE A 18 -9.60 13.80 7.28
N HIS A 19 -9.77 14.48 8.41
CA HIS A 19 -10.56 13.96 9.53
C HIS A 19 -12.07 13.96 9.27
N ARG A 20 -12.63 14.99 8.64
CA ARG A 20 -14.08 15.05 8.37
C ARG A 20 -14.51 14.04 7.31
N CYS A 21 -13.72 13.86 6.27
CA CYS A 21 -14.03 12.96 5.15
C CYS A 21 -13.66 11.49 5.44
N GLY A 22 -12.91 11.22 6.52
CA GLY A 22 -12.55 9.85 6.89
C GLY A 22 -11.59 9.18 5.90
N VAL A 23 -10.80 9.96 5.16
CA VAL A 23 -9.91 9.45 4.08
C VAL A 23 -8.86 8.45 4.59
N LEU A 24 -8.61 8.44 5.90
CA LEU A 24 -7.73 7.47 6.57
C LEU A 24 -8.15 6.01 6.38
N ASN A 25 -9.44 5.77 6.10
CA ASN A 25 -9.99 4.43 5.89
C ASN A 25 -10.05 4.03 4.41
N ALA A 26 -9.73 4.94 3.48
CA ALA A 26 -9.71 4.65 2.06
C ALA A 26 -8.44 3.90 1.64
N ASP A 27 -8.48 3.22 0.50
CA ASP A 27 -7.29 2.58 -0.07
C ASP A 27 -6.25 3.60 -0.53
N ALA A 28 -4.99 3.17 -0.65
CA ALA A 28 -3.87 4.07 -0.95
C ALA A 28 -4.03 4.82 -2.28
N ALA A 29 -4.68 4.22 -3.28
CA ALA A 29 -4.96 4.87 -4.56
C ALA A 29 -5.98 6.00 -4.41
N ASP A 30 -7.09 5.74 -3.70
CA ASP A 30 -8.13 6.73 -3.43
C ASP A 30 -7.60 7.87 -2.55
N GLN A 31 -6.73 7.55 -1.60
CA GLN A 31 -6.03 8.56 -0.80
C GLN A 31 -5.18 9.49 -1.67
N ASP A 32 -4.49 8.99 -2.70
CA ASP A 32 -3.68 9.85 -3.60
C ASP A 32 -4.54 10.74 -4.49
N VAL A 33 -5.60 10.18 -5.07
CA VAL A 33 -6.56 10.94 -5.89
C VAL A 33 -7.16 12.05 -5.04
N TRP A 34 -7.72 11.70 -3.88
CA TRP A 34 -8.32 12.67 -2.97
C TRP A 34 -7.33 13.74 -2.52
N MET A 35 -6.07 13.38 -2.24
CA MET A 35 -5.04 14.34 -1.86
C MET A 35 -4.70 15.30 -3.00
N THR A 36 -4.68 14.81 -4.25
CA THR A 36 -4.42 15.63 -5.43
C THR A 36 -5.53 16.66 -5.61
N GLU A 37 -6.78 16.23 -5.59
CA GLU A 37 -7.95 17.10 -5.72
C GLU A 37 -8.04 18.11 -4.58
N THR A 38 -7.75 17.68 -3.35
CA THR A 38 -7.79 18.57 -2.18
C THR A 38 -6.69 19.62 -2.24
N VAL A 39 -5.49 19.26 -2.70
CA VAL A 39 -4.38 20.22 -2.85
C VAL A 39 -4.64 21.20 -4.00
N GLU A 40 -5.32 20.77 -5.07
CA GLU A 40 -5.78 21.66 -6.14
C GLU A 40 -6.78 22.70 -5.61
N TYR A 41 -7.78 22.26 -4.83
CA TYR A 41 -8.68 23.17 -4.14
C TYR A 41 -7.95 24.17 -3.21
N LEU A 42 -6.92 23.70 -2.49
CA LEU A 42 -6.12 24.59 -1.64
C LEU A 42 -5.28 25.58 -2.45
N ALA A 43 -4.85 25.23 -3.67
CA ALA A 43 -4.15 26.14 -4.56
C ALA A 43 -5.03 27.30 -5.02
N GLU A 44 -6.30 27.02 -5.34
CA GLU A 44 -7.28 28.05 -5.70
C GLU A 44 -7.61 28.96 -4.50
N ARG A 45 -7.73 28.37 -3.31
CA ARG A 45 -8.06 29.09 -2.07
C ARG A 45 -6.90 29.94 -1.55
N TYR A 46 -5.67 29.49 -1.75
CA TYR A 46 -4.46 30.15 -1.28
C TYR A 46 -3.51 30.44 -2.45
N PRO A 47 -3.79 31.49 -3.24
CA PRO A 47 -2.98 31.84 -4.41
C PRO A 47 -1.54 32.28 -4.05
N ASP A 48 -1.30 32.64 -2.79
CA ASP A 48 0.03 32.95 -2.26
C ASP A 48 0.90 31.69 -2.05
N LEU A 49 0.32 30.48 -2.09
CA LEU A 49 1.10 29.25 -1.97
C LEU A 49 1.77 28.91 -3.30
N GLY A 50 3.09 28.72 -3.26
CA GLY A 50 3.84 28.25 -4.41
C GLY A 50 3.66 26.75 -4.67
N VAL A 51 4.08 26.29 -5.84
CA VAL A 51 4.07 24.87 -6.23
C VAL A 51 4.82 23.99 -5.21
N THR A 52 5.92 24.50 -4.65
CA THR A 52 6.71 23.81 -3.62
C THR A 52 5.92 23.60 -2.33
N ASP A 53 5.13 24.59 -1.92
CA ASP A 53 4.29 24.52 -0.72
C ASP A 53 3.14 23.53 -0.91
N LEU A 54 2.50 23.56 -2.07
CA LEU A 54 1.44 22.61 -2.44
C LEU A 54 1.97 21.17 -2.50
N ALA A 55 3.14 20.96 -3.11
CA ALA A 55 3.79 19.66 -3.13
C ALA A 55 4.14 19.17 -1.71
N ARG A 56 4.58 20.07 -0.83
CA ARG A 56 4.82 19.77 0.59
C ARG A 56 3.53 19.38 1.30
N LEU A 57 2.42 20.08 1.07
CA LEU A 57 1.10 19.74 1.61
C LEU A 57 0.67 18.34 1.19
N LYS A 58 0.72 18.02 -0.12
CA LYS A 58 0.39 16.68 -0.64
C LYS A 58 1.22 15.61 0.07
N LYS A 59 2.55 15.80 0.12
CA LYS A 59 3.48 14.86 0.74
C LYS A 59 3.16 14.63 2.22
N VAL A 60 2.94 15.69 2.98
CA VAL A 60 2.66 15.58 4.42
C VAL A 60 1.29 14.93 4.66
N GLY A 61 0.27 15.29 3.89
CA GLY A 61 -1.06 14.68 3.97
C GLY A 61 -1.04 13.17 3.70
N LEU A 62 -0.37 12.73 2.64
CA LEU A 62 -0.22 11.29 2.35
C LEU A 62 0.54 10.56 3.45
N GLN A 63 1.61 11.16 3.96
CA GLN A 63 2.37 10.58 5.05
C GLN A 63 1.57 10.45 6.35
N PHE A 64 0.62 11.35 6.57
CA PHE A 64 -0.30 11.32 7.70
C PHE A 64 -1.32 10.17 7.57
N CYS A 65 -1.73 9.83 6.35
CA CYS A 65 -2.64 8.71 6.10
C CYS A 65 -1.97 7.33 6.23
N GLN A 66 -0.64 7.25 6.31
CA GLN A 66 0.09 5.99 6.41
C GLN A 66 0.19 5.48 7.86
N PRO A 67 -0.03 4.18 8.12
CA PRO A 67 0.09 3.62 9.47
C PRO A 67 1.53 3.69 9.99
N VAL A 68 1.68 4.09 11.26
CA VAL A 68 2.98 4.34 11.93
C VAL A 68 3.93 3.13 11.87
N ILE A 69 3.38 1.91 11.93
CA ILE A 69 4.16 0.66 11.88
C ILE A 69 4.71 0.37 10.46
N SER A 70 4.01 0.80 9.41
CA SER A 70 4.44 0.58 8.01
C SER A 70 5.71 1.38 7.67
N ARG A 71 5.97 2.48 8.38
CA ARG A 71 7.22 3.26 8.20
C ARG A 71 8.46 2.54 8.71
N LEU A 72 8.35 1.69 9.74
CA LEU A 72 9.47 0.88 10.25
C LEU A 72 9.81 -0.30 9.32
N LYS A 73 8.87 -0.76 8.49
CA LYS A 73 9.10 -1.90 7.58
C LYS A 73 9.76 -1.48 6.26
N ARG A 74 9.62 -0.21 5.84
CA ARG A 74 10.22 0.33 4.61
C ARG A 74 11.72 0.67 4.71
N SER A 75 12.26 0.76 5.93
CA SER A 75 13.71 0.90 6.18
C SER A 75 14.45 -0.44 6.27
N ARG A 76 13.77 -1.57 6.01
CA ARG A 76 14.35 -2.93 5.96
C ARG A 76 14.24 -3.56 4.56
N SER A 77 14.45 -2.77 3.51
CA SER A 77 14.65 -3.31 2.16
C SER A 77 16.12 -3.16 1.78
N THR A 78 16.98 -3.97 2.38
CA THR A 78 18.24 -4.37 1.74
C THR A 78 18.05 -5.82 1.33
N ASP A 79 17.94 -6.00 0.03
CA ASP A 79 18.42 -7.14 -0.76
C ASP A 79 18.42 -8.51 -0.06
N GLU A 80 17.36 -9.30 -0.26
CA GLU A 80 17.47 -10.75 -0.21
C GLU A 80 16.96 -11.25 -1.57
N THR A 81 17.92 -11.52 -2.44
CA THR A 81 17.76 -12.21 -3.72
C THR A 81 17.10 -13.57 -3.50
N PRO A 82 16.14 -14.00 -4.37
CA PRO A 82 15.58 -15.33 -4.28
C PRO A 82 16.65 -16.32 -4.76
N VAL A 83 17.22 -17.10 -3.84
CA VAL A 83 18.00 -18.29 -4.21
C VAL A 83 17.02 -19.40 -4.60
N GLU A 84 16.84 -19.57 -5.90
CA GLU A 84 16.58 -20.89 -6.46
C GLU A 84 17.78 -21.79 -6.11
N ASP A 85 17.53 -22.93 -5.45
CA ASP A 85 18.09 -24.25 -5.78
C ASP A 85 17.78 -25.25 -4.65
N VAL A 86 17.02 -26.30 -4.95
CA VAL A 86 17.57 -27.67 -5.01
C VAL A 86 16.41 -28.68 -5.11
N ALA A 87 16.30 -29.27 -6.29
CA ALA A 87 15.63 -30.54 -6.48
C ALA A 87 16.49 -31.66 -5.89
N THR A 88 15.87 -32.70 -5.30
CA THR A 88 16.21 -34.13 -5.50
C THR A 88 15.38 -35.04 -4.55
N PRO A 89 15.05 -36.29 -4.96
CA PRO A 89 13.81 -36.97 -4.64
C PRO A 89 13.96 -38.22 -3.75
N GLU A 90 12.83 -38.91 -3.58
CA GLU A 90 12.66 -40.34 -3.23
C GLU A 90 12.93 -40.81 -1.79
N ALA A 91 11.91 -41.43 -1.18
CA ALA A 91 11.99 -42.83 -0.72
C ALA A 91 10.61 -43.32 -0.26
N GLU A 92 9.99 -44.11 -1.12
CA GLU A 92 8.90 -45.01 -0.83
C GLU A 92 9.37 -46.11 0.13
N THR A 93 8.54 -46.52 1.10
CA THR A 93 8.55 -47.92 1.59
C THR A 93 7.24 -48.34 2.26
N LEU A 94 6.71 -49.46 1.74
CA LEU A 94 6.06 -50.58 2.45
C LEU A 94 4.65 -50.31 3.01
N THR A 95 3.59 -51.02 2.61
CA THR A 95 3.47 -52.49 2.68
C THR A 95 2.30 -52.95 1.81
N GLY A 96 2.52 -53.99 1.02
CA GLY A 96 1.50 -54.61 0.18
C GLY A 96 0.58 -55.59 0.91
N THR A 97 -0.48 -55.97 0.23
CA THR A 97 -1.04 -57.34 0.20
C THR A 97 -1.98 -57.38 -0.99
N GLY A 98 -1.66 -58.23 -1.96
CA GLY A 98 -2.47 -58.42 -3.15
C GLY A 98 -3.64 -59.35 -2.90
N GLU A 99 -4.66 -59.25 -3.75
CA GLU A 99 -5.41 -60.41 -4.21
C GLU A 99 -6.04 -60.08 -5.57
N ALA A 100 -6.02 -61.08 -6.45
CA ALA A 100 -6.40 -61.03 -7.85
C ALA A 100 -7.89 -60.73 -8.06
N LEU A 101 -8.30 -60.32 -9.27
CA LEU A 101 -8.97 -61.23 -10.22
C LEU A 101 -9.56 -60.48 -11.44
N LEU A 102 -9.13 -60.95 -12.62
CA LEU A 102 -9.75 -60.90 -13.96
C LEU A 102 -10.12 -59.55 -14.61
N GLY A 103 -9.42 -59.29 -15.72
CA GLY A 103 -9.86 -58.37 -16.77
C GLY A 103 -10.86 -59.01 -17.72
N GLU A 104 -11.72 -58.17 -18.28
CA GLU A 104 -12.51 -58.48 -19.46
C GLU A 104 -12.11 -57.54 -20.62
N PRO A 105 -11.95 -58.06 -21.85
CA PRO A 105 -11.42 -57.31 -22.98
C PRO A 105 -12.46 -56.47 -23.73
N ARG A 106 -11.99 -55.27 -24.08
CA ARG A 106 -12.36 -54.36 -25.16
C ARG A 106 -13.13 -54.99 -26.34
N GLU A 107 -14.34 -54.51 -26.63
CA GLU A 107 -14.99 -54.68 -27.93
C GLU A 107 -14.69 -53.49 -28.86
N ALA A 108 -14.66 -53.80 -30.15
CA ALA A 108 -14.37 -52.94 -31.28
C ALA A 108 -15.63 -52.25 -31.83
#